data_AF-A0A820U3R8-F1
#
_entry.id   AF-A0A820U3R8-F1
#
_cell.length_a   1.000
_cell.length_b   1.000
_cell.length_c   1.000
_cell.angle_alpha   90.00
_cell.angle_beta   90.00
_cell.angle_gamma   90.00
#
_symmetry.space_group_name_H-M   'P 1'
#
loop_
_entity.id
_entity.type
_entity.pdbx_description
1 polymer ?
#
loop_
_entity_poly.entity_id
_entity_poly.type
_entity_poly.pdbx_seq_one_letter_code
_entity_poly.pdbx_strand_id
1 'polypeptide(L)'
;MPFTITRFTDLHGEPVSLLLASINGYQDEPLEPLEKTLEPIAHFFIGIEINAWVAKENCIQPKEGLTQDESAAIHLYTMNFCDGPSLYEVFNQALRAKNRQDLRPWFKLLKLFLTALHKLPSHAQTVWCGARNIDLSSKYPKGKKLAWWGVRSCLTSLELLQSTQYLGQTGDRAVFAIECLNGKSISLHSYFGPEEEIILLPGFYFEVIDQISPEVGLHIIQIREINPSFLLVTPPFVEINSFSTSLQTTQTDEMNQLSMSSISSSYASMICKIDEQKCSSS
;
A
#
# COMPACT_ATOMS: atom_id res chain seq x y z
N MET A 1 24.49 5.20 -19.68
CA MET A 1 23.89 3.87 -19.40
C MET A 1 22.37 4.07 -19.45
N PRO A 2 21.61 3.25 -20.19
CA PRO A 2 20.16 3.26 -20.05
C PRO A 2 19.80 2.97 -18.57
N PHE A 3 18.85 3.73 -18.02
CA PHE A 3 18.50 3.65 -16.61
C PHE A 3 17.60 2.44 -16.35
N THR A 4 17.97 1.62 -15.37
CA THR A 4 17.12 0.52 -14.88
C THR A 4 16.16 1.08 -13.84
N ILE A 5 14.86 0.94 -14.07
CA ILE A 5 13.84 1.21 -13.04
C ILE A 5 14.08 0.19 -11.92
N THR A 6 14.19 0.67 -10.68
CA THR A 6 14.31 -0.21 -9.51
C THR A 6 12.98 -0.27 -8.78
N ARG A 7 12.73 -1.32 -8.00
CA ARG A 7 11.49 -1.46 -7.20
C ARG A 7 11.20 -0.26 -6.29
N PHE A 8 12.25 0.42 -5.82
CA PHE A 8 12.16 1.64 -4.99
C PHE A 8 11.84 2.92 -5.77
N THR A 9 11.95 2.90 -7.10
CA THR A 9 11.74 4.06 -7.99
C THR A 9 10.59 3.88 -8.99
N ASP A 10 9.88 2.77 -8.92
CA ASP A 10 8.82 2.35 -9.85
C ASP A 10 7.51 3.18 -9.71
N LEU A 11 7.59 4.51 -9.71
CA LEU A 11 6.44 5.42 -9.63
C LEU A 11 5.89 5.84 -11.00
N HIS A 12 6.60 5.47 -12.06
CA HIS A 12 6.18 5.74 -13.42
C HIS A 12 4.90 4.94 -13.74
N GLY A 13 3.87 5.65 -14.21
CA GLY A 13 2.61 5.03 -14.64
C GLY A 13 1.57 4.82 -13.54
N GLU A 14 1.83 5.22 -12.29
CA GLU A 14 0.82 5.16 -11.23
C GLU A 14 -0.39 6.06 -11.60
N PRO A 15 -1.63 5.53 -11.67
CA PRO A 15 -2.79 6.25 -12.17
C PRO A 15 -3.38 7.20 -11.11
N VAL A 16 -2.59 8.16 -10.64
CA VAL A 16 -2.94 9.06 -9.54
C VAL A 16 -4.06 10.06 -9.86
N SER A 17 -4.51 10.15 -11.11
CA SER A 17 -5.63 11.01 -11.51
C SER A 17 -6.99 10.31 -11.46
N LEU A 18 -7.03 8.99 -11.25
CA LEU A 18 -8.25 8.20 -11.29
C LEU A 18 -8.23 7.10 -10.22
N LEU A 19 -9.32 6.98 -9.47
CA LEU A 19 -9.56 5.79 -8.67
C LEU A 19 -10.07 4.67 -9.59
N LEU A 20 -9.29 3.60 -9.70
CA LEU A 20 -9.67 2.43 -10.48
C LEU A 20 -10.67 1.54 -9.72
N ALA A 21 -11.29 0.60 -10.43
CA ALA A 21 -12.10 -0.44 -9.81
C ALA A 21 -11.26 -1.26 -8.81
N SER A 22 -11.88 -1.68 -7.71
CA SER A 22 -11.25 -2.51 -6.69
C SER A 22 -10.67 -3.80 -7.27
N ILE A 23 -9.60 -4.31 -6.66
CA ILE A 23 -9.04 -5.62 -6.99
C ILE A 23 -9.73 -6.67 -6.11
N ASN A 24 -10.45 -7.58 -6.76
CA ASN A 24 -11.19 -8.68 -6.14
C ASN A 24 -11.24 -9.90 -7.08
N GLY A 25 -11.71 -11.03 -6.54
CA GLY A 25 -11.78 -12.34 -7.20
C GLY A 25 -10.52 -13.19 -7.03
N TYR A 26 -9.36 -12.57 -6.81
CA TYR A 26 -8.12 -13.31 -6.56
C TYR A 26 -8.14 -14.03 -5.20
N GLN A 27 -8.89 -13.51 -4.22
CA GLN A 27 -9.01 -14.13 -2.90
C GLN A 27 -9.72 -15.49 -2.97
N ASP A 28 -10.48 -15.74 -4.04
CA ASP A 28 -11.20 -17.00 -4.26
C ASP A 28 -10.31 -18.07 -4.93
N GLU A 29 -9.11 -17.70 -5.40
CA GLU A 29 -8.12 -18.66 -5.90
C GLU A 29 -7.64 -19.58 -4.76
N PRO A 30 -7.39 -20.88 -5.05
CA PRO A 30 -6.74 -21.76 -4.10
C PRO A 30 -5.33 -21.25 -3.80
N LEU A 31 -4.88 -21.46 -2.56
CA LEU A 31 -3.49 -21.23 -2.21
C LEU A 31 -2.65 -22.39 -2.77
N GLU A 32 -1.81 -22.10 -3.77
CA GLU A 32 -1.01 -23.09 -4.49
C GLU A 32 0.51 -22.88 -4.28
N PRO A 33 1.35 -23.91 -4.53
CA PRO A 33 2.80 -23.77 -4.52
C PRO A 33 3.30 -22.71 -5.51
N LEU A 34 4.45 -22.08 -5.22
CA LEU A 34 4.96 -20.94 -5.99
C LEU A 34 5.00 -21.25 -7.50
N GLU A 35 5.52 -22.40 -7.90
CA GLU A 35 5.65 -22.80 -9.30
C GLU A 35 4.30 -22.80 -10.02
N LYS A 36 3.25 -23.33 -9.36
CA LYS A 36 1.88 -23.35 -9.89
C LYS A 36 1.28 -21.96 -10.05
N THR A 37 1.64 -21.04 -9.16
CA THR A 37 1.17 -19.65 -9.27
C THR A 37 1.78 -18.89 -10.44
N LEU A 38 2.94 -19.35 -10.93
CA LEU A 38 3.69 -18.70 -12.01
C LEU A 38 3.31 -19.22 -13.41
N GLU A 39 2.73 -20.43 -13.52
CA GLU A 39 2.35 -21.04 -14.80
C GLU A 39 1.57 -20.08 -15.74
N PRO A 40 0.55 -19.31 -15.29
CA PRO A 40 -0.21 -18.44 -16.19
C PRO A 40 0.57 -17.22 -16.71
N ILE A 41 1.64 -16.83 -16.01
CA ILE A 41 2.42 -15.61 -16.28
C ILE A 41 3.84 -15.92 -16.75
N ALA A 42 4.24 -17.19 -16.81
CA ALA A 42 5.60 -17.60 -17.14
C ALA A 42 6.09 -17.06 -18.48
N HIS A 43 5.19 -16.91 -19.45
CA HIS A 43 5.49 -16.40 -20.80
C HIS A 43 5.95 -14.93 -20.84
N PHE A 44 5.76 -14.15 -19.77
CA PHE A 44 6.28 -12.78 -19.69
C PHE A 44 7.79 -12.72 -19.39
N PHE A 45 8.39 -13.85 -19.00
CA PHE A 45 9.72 -13.88 -18.42
C PHE A 45 10.63 -14.88 -19.12
N ILE A 46 11.91 -14.57 -19.13
CA ILE A 46 12.94 -15.52 -19.53
C ILE A 46 13.35 -16.30 -18.29
N GLY A 47 12.96 -17.58 -18.21
CA GLY A 47 13.46 -18.49 -17.17
C GLY A 47 12.95 -18.21 -15.75
N ILE A 48 11.73 -17.71 -15.56
CA ILE A 48 11.18 -17.46 -14.22
C ILE A 48 11.17 -18.69 -13.30
N GLU A 49 11.06 -19.89 -13.87
CA GLU A 49 11.18 -21.19 -13.18
C GLU A 49 12.50 -21.30 -12.39
N ILE A 50 13.61 -20.85 -12.97
CA ILE A 50 14.94 -20.90 -12.34
C ILE A 50 14.98 -19.93 -11.15
N ASN A 51 14.47 -18.71 -11.34
CA ASN A 51 14.41 -17.73 -10.27
C ASN A 51 13.48 -18.18 -9.13
N ALA A 52 12.36 -18.83 -9.46
CA ALA A 52 11.45 -19.41 -8.46
C ALA A 52 12.13 -20.54 -7.66
N TRP A 53 12.90 -21.41 -8.33
CA TRP A 53 13.69 -22.42 -7.65
C TRP A 53 14.71 -21.79 -6.69
N VAL A 54 15.48 -20.79 -7.16
CA VAL A 54 16.44 -20.05 -6.31
C VAL A 54 15.72 -19.42 -5.11
N ALA A 55 14.56 -18.81 -5.31
CA ALA A 55 13.79 -18.20 -4.23
C ALA A 55 13.39 -19.23 -3.15
N LYS A 56 12.96 -20.43 -3.55
CA LYS A 56 12.60 -21.50 -2.60
C LYS A 56 13.78 -22.06 -1.84
N GLU A 57 14.92 -22.26 -2.51
CA GLU A 57 16.15 -22.73 -1.86
C GLU A 57 16.66 -21.74 -0.80
N ASN A 58 16.46 -20.43 -1.01
CA ASN A 58 16.78 -19.41 -0.02
C ASN A 58 15.74 -19.29 1.11
N CYS A 59 14.60 -19.97 1.00
CA CYS A 59 13.46 -19.89 1.93
C CYS A 59 13.12 -21.21 2.63
N ILE A 60 14.07 -22.14 2.80
CA ILE A 60 13.81 -23.49 3.37
C ILE A 60 13.27 -23.45 4.81
N GLN A 61 13.70 -22.47 5.61
CA GLN A 61 13.26 -22.30 7.00
C GLN A 61 12.75 -20.87 7.25
N PRO A 62 11.58 -20.53 6.68
CA PRO A 62 11.05 -19.19 6.74
C PRO A 62 10.70 -18.79 8.19
N LYS A 63 10.80 -17.50 8.47
CA LYS A 63 10.41 -16.91 9.75
C LYS A 63 8.95 -16.44 9.72
N GLU A 64 8.50 -15.91 10.85
CA GLU A 64 7.21 -15.21 10.96
C GLU A 64 5.97 -16.04 10.58
N GLY A 65 6.08 -17.36 10.68
CA GLY A 65 4.97 -18.29 10.41
C GLY A 65 4.59 -18.41 8.93
N LEU A 66 5.45 -17.91 8.02
CA LEU A 66 5.26 -18.11 6.58
C LEU A 66 5.58 -19.55 6.19
N THR A 67 4.92 -20.05 5.14
CA THR A 67 5.36 -21.26 4.44
C THR A 67 6.57 -20.95 3.55
N GLN A 68 7.25 -22.00 3.07
CA GLN A 68 8.35 -21.82 2.11
C GLN A 68 7.87 -21.09 0.85
N ASP A 69 6.72 -21.47 0.29
CA ASP A 69 6.17 -20.83 -0.91
C ASP A 69 5.75 -19.36 -0.67
N GLU A 70 5.20 -19.05 0.51
CA GLU A 70 4.85 -17.68 0.89
C GLU A 70 6.08 -16.78 1.01
N SER A 71 7.11 -17.26 1.72
CA SER A 71 8.39 -16.55 1.83
C SER A 71 9.07 -16.41 0.47
N ALA A 72 9.07 -17.48 -0.34
CA ALA A 72 9.68 -17.48 -1.67
C ALA A 72 8.96 -16.55 -2.64
N ALA A 73 7.64 -16.34 -2.51
CA ALA A 73 6.93 -15.34 -3.30
C ALA A 73 7.41 -13.91 -3.01
N ILE A 74 7.65 -13.58 -1.73
CA ILE A 74 8.23 -12.28 -1.33
C ILE A 74 9.66 -12.17 -1.85
N HIS A 75 10.45 -13.21 -1.66
CA HIS A 75 11.83 -13.27 -2.11
C HIS A 75 11.94 -13.06 -3.63
N LEU A 76 11.16 -13.80 -4.42
CA LEU A 76 11.10 -13.69 -5.87
C LEU A 76 10.65 -12.31 -6.34
N TYR A 77 9.67 -11.68 -5.65
CA TYR A 77 9.25 -10.31 -5.96
C TYR A 77 10.42 -9.32 -5.83
N THR A 78 11.27 -9.50 -4.83
CA THR A 78 12.42 -8.59 -4.62
C THR A 78 13.62 -8.88 -5.50
N MET A 79 13.70 -10.04 -6.17
CA MET A 79 14.85 -10.40 -7.02
C MET A 79 14.98 -9.47 -8.23
N ASN A 80 16.21 -9.08 -8.55
CA ASN A 80 16.55 -8.50 -9.84
C ASN A 80 16.93 -9.63 -10.81
N PHE A 81 16.23 -9.75 -11.93
CA PHE A 81 16.54 -10.76 -12.94
C PHE A 81 17.70 -10.29 -13.83
N CYS A 82 18.57 -11.21 -14.23
CA CYS A 82 19.71 -10.91 -15.09
C CYS A 82 19.28 -10.64 -16.54
N ASP A 83 18.27 -11.38 -17.02
CA ASP A 83 17.77 -11.33 -18.39
C ASP A 83 16.27 -10.99 -18.40
N GLY A 84 15.91 -9.93 -19.14
CA GLY A 84 14.52 -9.47 -19.24
C GLY A 84 14.04 -8.71 -18.00
N PRO A 85 12.73 -8.42 -17.91
CA PRO A 85 12.16 -7.68 -16.80
C PRO A 85 12.05 -8.54 -15.54
N SER A 86 12.29 -7.94 -14.38
CA SER A 86 12.10 -8.59 -13.07
C SER A 86 10.62 -8.76 -12.75
N LEU A 87 10.30 -9.68 -11.83
CA LEU A 87 8.90 -9.97 -11.47
C LEU A 87 8.15 -8.71 -11.00
N TYR A 88 8.75 -7.91 -10.11
CA TYR A 88 8.09 -6.70 -9.59
C TYR A 88 7.74 -5.70 -10.70
N GLU A 89 8.57 -5.57 -11.74
CA GLU A 89 8.36 -4.60 -12.82
C GLU A 89 7.07 -4.92 -13.58
N VAL A 90 6.93 -6.17 -14.01
CA VAL A 90 5.76 -6.60 -14.80
C VAL A 90 4.52 -6.74 -13.91
N PHE A 91 4.69 -7.23 -12.69
CA PHE A 91 3.58 -7.39 -11.74
C PHE A 91 2.97 -6.06 -11.34
N ASN A 92 3.78 -5.05 -11.03
CA ASN A 92 3.29 -3.72 -10.70
C ASN A 92 2.63 -3.01 -11.88
N GLN A 93 3.09 -3.26 -13.11
CA GLN A 93 2.39 -2.79 -14.31
C GLN A 93 0.99 -3.39 -14.41
N ALA A 94 0.84 -4.70 -14.20
CA ALA A 94 -0.47 -5.36 -14.21
C ALA A 94 -1.40 -4.82 -13.12
N LEU A 95 -0.88 -4.55 -11.91
CA LEU A 95 -1.65 -3.96 -10.82
C LEU A 95 -2.17 -2.55 -11.13
N ARG A 96 -1.38 -1.76 -11.88
CA ARG A 96 -1.74 -0.40 -12.34
C ARG A 96 -2.65 -0.39 -13.56
N ALA A 97 -2.88 -1.54 -14.21
CA ALA A 97 -3.68 -1.62 -15.42
C ALA A 97 -5.12 -1.15 -15.16
N LYS A 98 -5.60 -0.21 -15.99
CA LYS A 98 -6.98 0.29 -15.93
C LYS A 98 -7.99 -0.82 -16.19
N ASN A 99 -7.67 -1.71 -17.13
CA ASN A 99 -8.47 -2.89 -17.40
C ASN A 99 -8.13 -4.00 -16.41
N ARG A 100 -9.03 -4.27 -15.46
CA ARG A 100 -8.84 -5.32 -14.45
C ARG A 100 -8.77 -6.73 -15.01
N GLN A 101 -9.20 -6.96 -16.26
CA GLN A 101 -9.01 -8.26 -16.91
C GLN A 101 -7.54 -8.58 -17.15
N ASP A 102 -6.68 -7.56 -17.33
CA ASP A 102 -5.24 -7.75 -17.55
C ASP A 102 -4.54 -8.29 -16.29
N LEU A 103 -5.17 -8.13 -15.11
CA LEU A 103 -4.67 -8.67 -13.85
C LEU A 103 -5.06 -10.13 -13.62
N ARG A 104 -6.04 -10.68 -14.36
CA ARG A 104 -6.55 -12.05 -14.14
C ARG A 104 -5.47 -13.14 -14.17
N PRO A 105 -4.50 -13.15 -15.11
CA PRO A 105 -3.43 -14.15 -15.11
C PRO A 105 -2.59 -14.15 -13.82
N TRP A 106 -2.55 -13.02 -13.11
CA TRP A 106 -1.75 -12.82 -11.91
C TRP A 106 -2.46 -13.25 -10.63
N PHE A 107 -3.73 -13.65 -10.68
CA PHE A 107 -4.55 -13.87 -9.49
C PHE A 107 -3.96 -14.94 -8.56
N LYS A 108 -3.40 -16.02 -9.12
CA LYS A 108 -2.75 -17.08 -8.33
C LYS A 108 -1.52 -16.56 -7.57
N LEU A 109 -0.65 -15.80 -8.25
CA LEU A 109 0.51 -15.19 -7.61
C LEU A 109 0.07 -14.13 -6.59
N LEU A 110 -0.90 -13.29 -6.94
CA LEU A 110 -1.46 -12.26 -6.06
C LEU A 110 -2.06 -12.86 -4.79
N LYS A 111 -2.75 -14.00 -4.90
CA LYS A 111 -3.26 -14.79 -3.76
C LYS A 111 -2.13 -15.22 -2.85
N LEU A 112 -1.09 -15.88 -3.37
CA LEU A 112 0.04 -16.36 -2.58
C LEU A 112 0.81 -15.20 -1.93
N PHE A 113 1.17 -14.20 -2.73
CA PHE A 113 1.96 -13.05 -2.30
C PHE A 113 1.24 -12.21 -1.24
N LEU A 114 -0.04 -11.87 -1.43
CA LEU A 114 -0.77 -11.11 -0.43
C LEU A 114 -1.09 -11.95 0.81
N THR A 115 -1.31 -13.26 0.68
CA THR A 115 -1.44 -14.14 1.86
C THR A 115 -0.18 -14.06 2.72
N ALA A 116 1.00 -14.14 2.11
CA ALA A 116 2.28 -14.00 2.80
C ALA A 116 2.39 -12.65 3.53
N LEU A 117 2.15 -11.54 2.82
CA LEU A 117 2.27 -10.20 3.40
C LEU A 117 1.23 -9.89 4.49
N HIS A 118 0.02 -10.47 4.41
CA HIS A 118 -1.00 -10.27 5.46
C HIS A 118 -0.66 -11.02 6.76
N LYS A 119 0.12 -12.10 6.70
CA LYS A 119 0.62 -12.80 7.89
C LYS A 119 1.71 -12.02 8.63
N LEU A 120 2.44 -11.14 7.93
CA LEU A 120 3.48 -10.32 8.54
C LEU A 120 2.88 -9.21 9.41
N PRO A 121 3.53 -8.84 10.53
CA PRO A 121 3.07 -7.75 11.38
C PRO A 121 3.02 -6.41 10.63
N SER A 122 1.96 -5.64 10.89
CA SER A 122 1.85 -4.25 10.44
C SER A 122 2.65 -3.32 11.34
N HIS A 123 3.36 -2.37 10.76
CA HIS A 123 4.13 -1.36 11.46
C HIS A 123 3.67 0.03 11.02
N ALA A 124 3.26 0.85 12.00
CA ALA A 124 3.00 2.26 11.78
C ALA A 124 4.31 3.04 11.97
N GLN A 125 4.81 3.67 10.90
CA GLN A 125 6.05 4.42 10.91
C GLN A 125 6.16 5.34 9.68
N THR A 126 7.13 6.23 9.68
CA THR A 126 7.50 6.99 8.47
C THR A 126 8.44 6.16 7.62
N VAL A 127 8.09 5.95 6.36
CA VAL A 127 8.92 5.28 5.36
C VAL A 127 9.18 6.18 4.16
N TRP A 128 10.20 5.83 3.39
CA TRP A 128 10.71 6.67 2.30
C TRP A 128 10.79 5.88 1.00
N CYS A 129 10.37 6.47 -0.11
CA CYS A 129 10.68 5.94 -1.44
C CYS A 129 11.02 7.06 -2.41
N GLY A 130 11.76 6.73 -3.47
CA GLY A 130 12.22 7.69 -4.47
C GLY A 130 11.44 7.57 -5.78
N ALA A 131 11.55 8.58 -6.64
CA ALA A 131 11.27 8.48 -8.07
C ALA A 131 12.36 9.23 -8.83
N ARG A 132 12.98 8.59 -9.82
CA ARG A 132 14.07 9.18 -10.61
C ARG A 132 13.58 9.73 -11.94
N ASN A 133 14.26 10.76 -12.43
CA ASN A 133 14.05 11.37 -13.74
C ASN A 133 12.59 11.80 -13.98
N ILE A 134 11.91 12.24 -12.92
CA ILE A 134 10.52 12.70 -12.99
C ILE A 134 10.20 13.71 -11.89
N ASP A 135 9.64 14.84 -12.28
CA ASP A 135 8.90 15.72 -11.36
C ASP A 135 7.46 15.20 -11.22
N LEU A 136 7.08 14.85 -10.00
CA LEU A 136 5.74 14.39 -9.65
C LEU A 136 4.92 15.45 -8.91
N SER A 137 5.50 16.60 -8.53
CA SER A 137 4.86 17.61 -7.67
C SER A 137 3.47 18.04 -8.18
N SER A 138 3.36 18.32 -9.48
CA SER A 138 2.09 18.68 -10.12
C SER A 138 0.99 17.61 -10.01
N LYS A 139 1.37 16.34 -9.86
CA LYS A 139 0.44 15.21 -9.72
C LYS A 139 -0.02 14.99 -8.27
N TYR A 140 0.68 15.57 -7.30
CA TYR A 140 0.41 15.44 -5.86
C TYR A 140 0.20 16.82 -5.22
N PRO A 141 -0.84 17.59 -5.61
CA PRO A 141 -1.20 18.81 -4.90
C PRO A 141 -1.70 18.50 -3.48
N LYS A 142 -1.43 19.40 -2.54
CA LYS A 142 -1.88 19.32 -1.14
C LYS A 142 -3.39 19.07 -1.03
N GLY A 143 -3.78 18.20 -0.10
CA GLY A 143 -5.16 17.77 0.14
C GLY A 143 -5.69 16.74 -0.86
N LYS A 144 -4.95 16.39 -1.90
CA LYS A 144 -5.36 15.34 -2.84
C LYS A 144 -5.36 13.99 -2.16
N LYS A 145 -6.42 13.22 -2.40
CA LYS A 145 -6.51 11.80 -2.00
C LYS A 145 -6.31 10.90 -3.21
N LEU A 146 -5.56 9.81 -3.05
CA LEU A 146 -5.19 8.91 -4.13
C LEU A 146 -4.90 7.49 -3.63
N ALA A 147 -5.03 6.51 -4.52
CA ALA A 147 -4.60 5.14 -4.27
C ALA A 147 -3.29 4.86 -5.02
N TRP A 148 -2.40 4.10 -4.40
CA TRP A 148 -1.32 3.42 -5.10
C TRP A 148 -1.70 1.97 -5.33
N TRP A 149 -1.72 1.56 -6.59
CA TRP A 149 -2.15 0.23 -7.01
C TRP A 149 -1.01 -0.75 -7.15
N GLY A 150 0.19 -0.30 -7.54
CA GLY A 150 1.39 -1.15 -7.50
C GLY A 150 1.84 -1.43 -6.06
N VAL A 151 2.49 -2.57 -5.85
CA VAL A 151 3.22 -2.85 -4.61
C VAL A 151 4.35 -1.84 -4.48
N ARG A 152 4.58 -1.32 -3.26
CA ARG A 152 5.62 -0.32 -3.02
C ARG A 152 6.70 -0.82 -2.09
N SER A 153 7.94 -0.80 -2.57
CA SER A 153 9.13 -0.95 -1.75
C SER A 153 9.56 0.41 -1.20
N CYS A 154 9.66 0.51 0.11
CA CYS A 154 10.08 1.70 0.84
C CYS A 154 11.24 1.35 1.79
N LEU A 155 11.96 2.38 2.22
CA LEU A 155 13.10 2.29 3.14
C LEU A 155 12.71 2.93 4.47
N THR A 156 13.23 2.42 5.59
CA THR A 156 13.10 3.12 6.88
C THR A 156 14.11 4.25 7.06
N SER A 157 15.24 4.20 6.34
CA SER A 157 16.28 5.25 6.38
C SER A 157 16.27 6.14 5.14
N LEU A 158 16.14 7.45 5.37
CA LEU A 158 16.27 8.50 4.35
C LEU A 158 17.70 8.57 3.77
N GLU A 159 18.72 8.25 4.55
CA GLU A 159 20.13 8.29 4.12
C GLU A 159 20.38 7.38 2.92
N LEU A 160 19.76 6.19 2.92
CA LEU A 160 19.90 5.22 1.84
C LEU A 160 19.45 5.79 0.48
N LEU A 161 18.49 6.72 0.45
CA LEU A 161 18.04 7.34 -0.80
C LEU A 161 19.18 8.08 -1.54
N GLN A 162 20.21 8.55 -0.83
CA GLN A 162 21.36 9.23 -1.46
C GLN A 162 22.17 8.33 -2.40
N SER A 163 22.09 7.00 -2.25
CA SER A 163 22.79 6.05 -3.11
C SER A 163 22.17 5.98 -4.52
N THR A 164 23.02 5.79 -5.52
CA THR A 164 22.62 5.61 -6.94
C THR A 164 21.85 4.32 -7.21
N GLN A 165 21.71 3.43 -6.21
CA GLN A 165 20.82 2.27 -6.27
C GLN A 165 19.35 2.64 -5.98
N TYR A 166 19.10 3.67 -5.16
CA TYR A 166 17.77 4.07 -4.71
C TYR A 166 17.29 5.34 -5.42
N LEU A 167 17.67 6.55 -4.97
CA LEU A 167 17.32 7.81 -5.65
C LEU A 167 18.51 8.57 -6.25
N GLY A 168 19.65 8.60 -5.56
CA GLY A 168 20.81 9.38 -5.97
C GLY A 168 20.65 10.87 -5.65
N GLN A 169 21.67 11.66 -6.03
CA GLN A 169 21.80 13.07 -5.63
C GLN A 169 21.68 14.06 -6.80
N THR A 170 21.42 13.60 -8.02
CA THR A 170 21.41 14.44 -9.22
C THR A 170 20.23 14.12 -10.12
N GLY A 171 19.89 15.08 -11.01
CA GLY A 171 18.75 15.00 -11.92
C GLY A 171 17.40 15.24 -11.23
N ASP A 172 16.34 15.32 -12.04
CA ASP A 172 14.97 15.47 -11.54
C ASP A 172 14.59 14.23 -10.72
N ARG A 173 14.09 14.45 -9.51
CA ARG A 173 13.79 13.40 -8.56
C ARG A 173 12.71 13.83 -7.57
N ALA A 174 11.91 12.85 -7.15
CA ALA A 174 10.96 13.01 -6.07
C ALA A 174 11.28 12.06 -4.91
N VAL A 175 11.15 12.55 -3.68
CA VAL A 175 11.18 11.76 -2.44
C VAL A 175 9.77 11.79 -1.85
N PHE A 176 9.24 10.63 -1.51
CA PHE A 176 8.02 10.52 -0.74
C PHE A 176 8.35 10.28 0.72
N ALA A 177 7.87 11.17 1.59
CA ALA A 177 7.83 10.98 3.03
C ALA A 177 6.44 10.41 3.36
N ILE A 178 6.38 9.14 3.74
CA ILE A 178 5.13 8.40 3.83
C ILE A 178 4.87 8.04 5.29
N GLU A 179 3.87 8.65 5.90
CA GLU A 179 3.34 8.21 7.20
C GLU A 179 2.43 7.00 6.94
N CYS A 180 2.96 5.79 7.08
CA CYS A 180 2.18 4.55 6.90
C CYS A 180 1.69 4.00 8.24
N LEU A 181 0.56 3.31 8.20
CA LEU A 181 -0.07 2.61 9.32
C LEU A 181 0.13 1.10 9.21
N ASN A 182 0.15 0.58 7.97
CA ASN A 182 0.10 -0.85 7.69
C ASN A 182 1.33 -1.38 6.94
N GLY A 183 2.49 -0.74 7.08
CA GLY A 183 3.72 -1.19 6.42
C GLY A 183 4.15 -2.59 6.86
N LYS A 184 4.57 -3.43 5.90
CA LYS A 184 5.05 -4.80 6.14
C LYS A 184 6.56 -4.86 6.00
N SER A 185 7.28 -5.12 7.09
CA SER A 185 8.70 -5.41 7.00
C SER A 185 8.91 -6.74 6.30
N ILE A 186 9.78 -6.78 5.29
CA ILE A 186 10.13 -8.02 4.58
C ILE A 186 11.62 -8.36 4.71
N SER A 187 12.33 -7.74 5.65
CA SER A 187 13.78 -7.89 5.82
C SER A 187 14.23 -9.35 5.97
N LEU A 188 13.41 -10.21 6.56
CA LEU A 188 13.71 -11.64 6.75
C LEU A 188 13.37 -12.50 5.52
N HIS A 189 12.74 -11.92 4.50
CA HIS A 189 12.17 -12.62 3.35
C HIS A 189 12.64 -12.05 2.00
N SER A 190 13.30 -10.89 1.99
CA SER A 190 13.85 -10.25 0.79
C SER A 190 15.08 -10.98 0.25
N TYR A 191 15.29 -10.92 -1.07
CA TYR A 191 16.47 -11.45 -1.76
C TYR A 191 17.77 -10.78 -1.32
N PHE A 192 17.71 -9.50 -0.98
CA PHE A 192 18.89 -8.72 -0.62
C PHE A 192 19.32 -8.87 0.85
N GLY A 193 18.69 -9.80 1.58
CA GLY A 193 18.95 -10.04 3.00
C GLY A 193 18.22 -9.06 3.91
N PRO A 194 18.69 -8.83 5.16
CA PRO A 194 18.08 -7.90 6.11
C PRO A 194 18.29 -6.45 5.66
N GLU A 195 17.60 -6.05 4.60
CA GLU A 195 17.40 -4.66 4.23
C GLU A 195 16.31 -4.06 5.12
N GLU A 196 16.40 -2.75 5.32
CA GLU A 196 15.37 -1.92 5.94
C GLU A 196 14.17 -1.69 4.98
N GLU A 197 13.72 -2.76 4.31
CA GLU A 197 12.68 -2.73 3.29
C GLU A 197 11.29 -2.95 3.89
N ILE A 198 10.43 -1.95 3.70
CA ILE A 198 9.01 -1.98 4.06
C ILE A 198 8.18 -2.03 2.78
N ILE A 199 7.29 -3.01 2.70
CA ILE A 199 6.28 -3.10 1.64
C ILE A 199 5.00 -2.38 2.05
N LEU A 200 4.49 -1.52 1.17
CA LEU A 200 3.12 -1.05 1.20
C LEU A 200 2.30 -1.83 0.17
N LEU A 201 1.14 -2.34 0.60
CA LEU A 201 0.32 -3.22 -0.23
C LEU A 201 -0.35 -2.44 -1.38
N PRO A 202 -0.71 -3.13 -2.47
CA PRO A 202 -1.55 -2.54 -3.50
C PRO A 202 -2.87 -2.03 -2.89
N GLY A 203 -3.35 -0.90 -3.39
CA GLY A 203 -4.57 -0.24 -2.93
C GLY A 203 -4.44 0.51 -1.61
N PHE A 204 -3.23 0.76 -1.09
CA PHE A 204 -3.08 1.73 -0.01
C PHE A 204 -3.57 3.10 -0.48
N TYR A 205 -4.29 3.77 0.42
CA TYR A 205 -4.97 5.03 0.14
C TYR A 205 -4.32 6.14 0.96
N PHE A 206 -4.03 7.26 0.31
CA PHE A 206 -3.21 8.32 0.88
C PHE A 206 -3.87 9.69 0.69
N GLU A 207 -3.56 10.60 1.60
CA GLU A 207 -3.76 12.03 1.44
C GLU A 207 -2.40 12.74 1.32
N VAL A 208 -2.28 13.67 0.38
CA VAL A 208 -1.11 14.54 0.27
C VAL A 208 -1.18 15.61 1.34
N ILE A 209 -0.20 15.61 2.24
CA ILE A 209 -0.14 16.53 3.38
C ILE A 209 0.55 17.83 2.99
N ASP A 210 1.72 17.73 2.36
CA ASP A 210 2.47 18.90 1.91
C ASP A 210 3.49 18.54 0.83
N GLN A 211 4.08 19.56 0.22
CA GLN A 211 5.20 19.40 -0.71
C GLN A 211 6.17 20.58 -0.65
N ILE A 212 7.45 20.30 -0.85
CA ILE A 212 8.51 21.32 -0.92
C ILE A 212 9.52 20.96 -2.01
N SER A 213 10.12 21.97 -2.64
CA SER A 213 11.21 21.80 -3.61
C SER A 213 12.44 22.53 -3.08
N PRO A 214 13.23 21.90 -2.20
CA PRO A 214 14.32 22.57 -1.47
C PRO A 214 15.47 23.00 -2.38
N GLU A 215 15.64 22.33 -3.52
CA GLU A 215 16.62 22.66 -4.54
C GLU A 215 16.07 22.33 -5.94
N VAL A 216 16.72 22.84 -6.98
CA VAL A 216 16.32 22.57 -8.36
C VAL A 216 16.43 21.07 -8.65
N GLY A 217 15.34 20.50 -9.16
CA GLY A 217 15.25 19.09 -9.52
C GLY A 217 14.98 18.14 -8.36
N LEU A 218 14.85 18.60 -7.11
CA LEU A 218 14.43 17.76 -5.98
C LEU A 218 13.06 18.21 -5.48
N HIS A 219 12.12 17.28 -5.47
CA HIS A 219 10.78 17.47 -4.90
C HIS A 219 10.58 16.52 -3.73
N ILE A 220 10.13 17.02 -2.59
CA ILE A 220 9.75 16.21 -1.43
C ILE A 220 8.25 16.30 -1.28
N ILE A 221 7.57 15.16 -1.27
CA ILE A 221 6.12 15.05 -1.19
C ILE A 221 5.80 14.27 0.09
N GLN A 222 5.07 14.90 1.02
CA GLN A 222 4.60 14.24 2.23
C GLN A 222 3.20 13.69 2.00
N ILE A 223 3.03 12.40 2.26
CA ILE A 223 1.73 11.72 2.19
C ILE A 223 1.47 10.94 3.47
N ARG A 224 0.18 10.78 3.81
CA ARG A 224 -0.26 10.00 4.97
C ARG A 224 -1.26 8.94 4.53
N GLU A 225 -1.05 7.72 5.00
CA GLU A 225 -2.01 6.64 4.82
C GLU A 225 -3.32 6.97 5.55
N ILE A 226 -4.44 6.86 4.84
CA ILE A 226 -5.78 7.08 5.35
C ILE A 226 -6.67 5.90 4.95
N ASN A 227 -7.73 5.65 5.71
CA ASN A 227 -8.67 4.59 5.38
C ASN A 227 -9.59 5.02 4.22
N PRO A 228 -9.72 4.23 3.14
CA PRO A 228 -10.71 4.47 2.11
C PRO A 228 -12.12 4.13 2.63
N SER A 229 -13.16 4.68 1.99
CA SER A 229 -14.56 4.38 2.33
C SER A 229 -15.00 2.95 1.99
N PHE A 230 -14.21 2.22 1.20
CA PHE A 230 -14.44 0.83 0.81
C PHE A 230 -13.10 0.13 0.53
N LEU A 231 -13.11 -1.20 0.53
CA LEU A 231 -11.91 -2.00 0.28
C LEU A 231 -11.44 -1.84 -1.18
N LEU A 232 -10.25 -1.29 -1.37
CA LEU A 232 -9.63 -1.16 -2.69
C LEU A 232 -9.01 -2.47 -3.17
N VAL A 233 -8.56 -3.32 -2.24
CA VAL A 233 -8.12 -4.69 -2.49
C VAL A 233 -8.76 -5.58 -1.43
N THR A 234 -9.42 -6.65 -1.86
CA THR A 234 -10.11 -7.59 -0.94
C THR A 234 -9.07 -8.45 -0.23
N PRO A 235 -9.06 -8.58 1.12
CA PRO A 235 -8.08 -9.42 1.81
C PRO A 235 -8.01 -10.85 1.25
N PRO A 236 -6.81 -11.47 1.22
CA PRO A 236 -6.60 -12.78 0.60
C PRO A 236 -7.31 -13.92 1.34
N PHE A 237 -7.77 -13.70 2.56
CA PHE A 237 -8.55 -14.65 3.33
C PHE A 237 -9.60 -13.91 4.15
N VAL A 238 -10.71 -14.58 4.45
CA VAL A 238 -11.70 -14.04 5.37
C VAL A 238 -11.10 -14.13 6.77
N GLU A 239 -10.74 -12.99 7.35
CA GLU A 239 -10.49 -12.93 8.79
C GLU A 239 -11.82 -13.22 9.50
N ILE A 240 -11.97 -14.45 9.99
CA ILE A 240 -13.03 -14.76 10.96
C ILE A 240 -12.60 -14.04 12.25
N ASN A 241 -13.20 -12.87 12.49
CA ASN A 241 -12.96 -11.88 13.56
C ASN A 241 -11.87 -10.84 13.19
N SER A 242 -12.21 -9.62 12.74
CA SER A 242 -12.59 -8.54 13.67
C SER A 242 -13.05 -7.24 12.97
N PHE A 243 -13.49 -7.30 11.70
CA PHE A 243 -13.95 -6.11 10.96
C PHE A 243 -15.37 -5.62 11.33
N SER A 244 -16.16 -6.43 12.03
CA SER A 244 -17.53 -6.07 12.43
C SER A 244 -17.59 -5.05 13.56
N THR A 245 -16.52 -4.85 14.33
CA THR A 245 -16.57 -3.99 15.52
C THR A 245 -16.21 -2.54 15.22
N SER A 246 -15.37 -2.26 14.22
CA SER A 246 -14.88 -0.89 13.90
C SER A 246 -15.79 -0.09 12.96
N LEU A 247 -16.61 -0.75 12.15
CA LEU A 247 -17.61 -0.08 11.30
C LEU A 247 -18.90 0.27 12.06
N GLN A 248 -19.17 -0.40 13.19
CA GLN A 248 -20.35 -0.09 14.01
C GLN A 248 -20.08 1.05 14.99
N THR A 249 -18.87 1.17 15.55
CA THR A 249 -18.60 2.18 16.59
C THR A 249 -18.71 3.61 16.08
N THR A 250 -18.25 3.89 14.86
CA THR A 250 -18.28 5.24 14.28
C THR A 250 -19.69 5.73 13.92
N GLN A 251 -20.63 4.84 13.58
CA GLN A 251 -22.02 5.24 13.31
C GLN A 251 -22.86 5.44 14.58
N THR A 252 -22.64 4.65 15.64
CA THR A 252 -23.40 4.82 16.89
C THR A 252 -23.01 6.08 17.65
N ASP A 253 -21.74 6.50 17.59
CA ASP A 253 -21.27 7.65 18.37
C ASP A 253 -21.71 9.00 17.76
N GLU A 254 -21.73 9.14 16.43
CA GLU A 254 -22.27 10.35 15.78
C GLU A 254 -23.78 10.48 15.97
N MET A 255 -24.52 9.37 15.87
CA MET A 255 -25.99 9.37 16.02
C MET A 255 -26.42 9.62 17.47
N ASN A 256 -25.65 9.13 18.46
CA ASN A 256 -25.89 9.40 19.87
C ASN A 256 -25.53 10.85 20.26
N GLN A 257 -24.46 11.44 19.72
CA GLN A 257 -24.13 12.86 19.97
C GLN A 257 -25.14 13.83 19.35
N LEU A 258 -25.66 13.53 18.15
CA LEU A 258 -26.74 14.31 17.53
C LEU A 258 -28.07 14.17 18.30
N SER A 259 -28.35 13.02 18.91
CA SER A 259 -29.55 12.85 19.75
C SER A 259 -29.44 13.56 21.11
N MET A 260 -28.27 13.53 21.76
CA MET A 260 -28.09 14.18 23.07
C MET A 260 -28.06 15.71 22.97
N SER A 261 -27.47 16.26 21.90
CA SER A 261 -27.45 17.71 21.66
C SER A 261 -28.84 18.28 21.32
N SER A 262 -29.68 17.51 20.61
CA SER A 262 -31.07 17.89 20.31
C SER A 262 -32.01 17.74 21.52
N ILE A 263 -31.77 16.77 22.40
CA ILE A 263 -32.49 16.66 23.68
C ILE A 263 -32.09 17.80 24.63
N SER A 264 -30.80 18.15 24.72
CA SER A 264 -30.32 19.24 25.57
C SER A 264 -30.86 20.62 25.15
N SER A 265 -31.00 20.88 23.85
CA SER A 265 -31.56 22.17 23.38
C SER A 265 -33.08 22.27 23.61
N SER A 266 -33.79 21.14 23.53
CA SER A 266 -35.23 21.06 23.83
C SER A 266 -35.52 21.31 25.32
N TYR A 267 -34.70 20.78 26.23
CA TYR A 267 -34.88 21.01 27.67
C TYR A 267 -34.52 22.46 28.09
N ALA A 268 -33.49 23.06 27.50
CA ALA A 268 -33.11 24.45 27.77
C ALA A 268 -34.21 25.44 27.31
N SER A 269 -34.84 25.18 26.16
CA SER A 269 -35.97 25.99 25.65
C SER A 269 -37.24 25.86 26.51
N MET A 270 -37.45 24.69 27.14
CA MET A 270 -38.60 24.44 28.00
C MET A 270 -38.44 25.08 29.39
N ILE A 271 -37.23 25.13 29.94
CA ILE A 271 -36.94 25.78 31.23
C ILE A 271 -37.04 27.31 31.11
N CYS A 272 -36.53 27.93 30.03
CA CYS A 272 -36.69 29.38 29.83
C CYS A 272 -38.16 29.83 29.72
N LYS A 273 -39.05 28.99 29.18
CA LYS A 273 -40.49 29.31 29.07
C LYS A 273 -41.26 29.17 30.39
N ILE A 274 -40.72 28.44 31.36
CA ILE A 274 -41.36 28.26 32.68
C ILE A 274 -41.01 29.42 33.63
N ASP A 275 -39.86 30.08 33.46
CA ASP A 275 -39.48 31.25 34.27
C ASP A 275 -40.16 32.55 33.82
N GLU A 276 -40.49 32.73 32.54
CA GLU A 276 -41.23 33.91 32.08
C GLU A 276 -42.71 33.94 32.50
N GLN A 277 -43.28 32.81 32.93
CA GLN A 277 -44.66 32.74 33.48
C GLN A 277 -44.74 32.91 35.00
N LYS A 278 -43.61 33.02 35.72
CA LYS A 278 -43.60 33.24 37.18
C LYS A 278 -43.26 34.68 37.62
N CYS A 279 -42.93 35.58 36.69
CA CYS A 279 -42.67 36.99 36.99
C CYS A 279 -43.81 37.97 36.63
N SER A 280 -45.03 37.49 36.37
CA SER A 280 -46.21 38.34 36.10
C SER A 280 -47.33 38.24 37.15
N SER A 281 -47.05 37.64 38.31
CA SER A 281 -47.99 37.62 39.44
C SER A 281 -47.24 37.65 40.77
N SER A 282 -46.71 38.81 41.12
CA SER A 282 -46.55 39.36 42.49
C SER A 282 -46.01 40.78 42.38
#